data_AF-A0A0E9GLI2-F1
#
_entry.id   AF-A0A0E9GLI2-F1
#
_cell.length_a   1.000
_cell.length_b   1.000
_cell.length_c   1.000
_cell.angle_alpha   90.00
_cell.angle_beta   90.00
_cell.angle_gamma   90.00
#
_symmetry.space_group_name_H-M   'P 1'
#
loop_
_entity.id
_entity.type
_entity.pdbx_description
1 polymer ?
#
loop_
_entity_poly.entity_id
_entity_poly.type
_entity_poly.pdbx_seq_one_letter_code
_entity_poly.pdbx_strand_id
1 'polypeptide(L)'
;MNKQPPLSLCESLYSFENLTVLVVPIEYVLGMKMMSIREQDLQDIGAIIKYKNFHSPFDTFKYLKDMGFDTIDLSVLLEGFSYAYGMDWLEKFFKENQDKLREFY
;
A
#
# COMPACT_ATOMS: atom_id res chain seq x y z
N MET A 1 -5.88 14.09 -11.25
CA MET A 1 -5.60 12.73 -11.78
C MET A 1 -4.30 12.26 -11.15
N ASN A 2 -4.16 10.96 -10.86
CA ASN A 2 -2.91 10.40 -10.33
C ASN A 2 -1.78 10.57 -11.35
N LYS A 3 -0.54 10.71 -10.87
CA LYS A 3 0.63 10.73 -11.75
C LYS A 3 0.75 9.37 -12.46
N GLN A 4 1.11 9.43 -13.74
CA GLN A 4 1.40 8.22 -14.50
C GLN A 4 2.63 7.52 -13.90
N PRO A 5 2.61 6.18 -13.73
CA PRO A 5 3.78 5.46 -13.25
C PRO A 5 4.96 5.52 -14.24
N PRO A 6 6.21 5.41 -13.74
CA PRO A 6 7.39 5.24 -14.59
C PRO A 6 7.26 3.99 -15.48
N LEU A 7 7.46 4.14 -16.79
CA LEU A 7 7.40 3.02 -17.73
C LEU A 7 8.41 1.91 -17.39
N SER A 8 9.53 2.25 -16.75
CA SER A 8 10.55 1.29 -16.29
C SER A 8 10.06 0.35 -15.19
N LEU A 9 8.96 0.69 -14.51
CA LEU A 9 8.32 -0.16 -13.50
C LEU A 9 7.16 -0.97 -14.07
N CYS A 10 6.76 -0.71 -15.31
CA CYS A 10 5.63 -1.39 -15.92
C CYS A 10 6.08 -2.65 -16.66
N GLU A 11 5.22 -3.67 -16.62
CA GLU A 11 5.34 -4.88 -17.43
C GLU A 11 4.17 -5.02 -18.40
N SER A 12 4.36 -5.76 -19.49
CA SER A 12 3.30 -6.03 -20.46
C SER A 12 2.32 -7.05 -19.90
N LEU A 13 1.11 -6.60 -19.57
CA LEU A 13 0.00 -7.47 -19.16
C LEU A 13 -0.63 -8.19 -20.36
N TYR A 14 -0.78 -7.48 -21.47
CA TYR A 14 -1.45 -7.98 -22.66
C TYR A 14 -0.91 -7.28 -23.90
N SER A 15 -0.79 -8.00 -25.01
CA SER A 15 -0.43 -7.44 -26.31
C SER A 15 -1.32 -8.03 -27.40
N PHE A 16 -1.92 -7.17 -28.22
CA PHE A 16 -2.74 -7.56 -29.36
C PHE A 16 -2.60 -6.53 -30.49
N GLU A 17 -2.18 -6.99 -31.67
CA GLU A 17 -1.85 -6.14 -32.82
C GLU A 17 -0.92 -4.99 -32.43
N ASN A 18 -1.42 -3.75 -32.49
CA ASN A 18 -0.69 -2.51 -32.18
C ASN A 18 -0.98 -1.98 -30.77
N LEU A 19 -1.64 -2.77 -29.91
CA LEU A 19 -1.99 -2.39 -28.54
C LEU A 19 -1.19 -3.24 -27.53
N THR A 20 -0.39 -2.57 -26.71
CA THR A 20 0.26 -3.16 -25.53
C THR A 20 -0.32 -2.52 -24.28
N VAL A 21 -0.90 -3.33 -23.40
CA VAL A 21 -1.36 -2.90 -22.09
C VAL A 21 -0.24 -3.11 -21.10
N LEU A 22 0.21 -2.02 -20.50
CA LEU A 22 1.24 -2.02 -19.47
C LEU A 22 0.59 -1.91 -18.09
N VAL A 23 1.12 -2.67 -17.12
CA VAL A 23 0.67 -2.65 -15.73
C VAL A 23 1.85 -2.49 -14.80
N VAL A 24 1.65 -1.78 -13.69
CA VAL A 24 2.61 -1.71 -12.59
C VAL A 24 2.40 -2.85 -11.61
N PRO A 25 3.41 -3.22 -10.79
CA PRO A 25 3.20 -4.14 -9.69
C PRO A 25 2.09 -3.63 -8.76
N ILE A 26 1.30 -4.55 -8.22
CA ILE A 26 0.15 -4.20 -7.36
C ILE A 26 0.58 -3.45 -6.09
N GLU A 27 1.82 -3.63 -5.65
CA GLU A 27 2.42 -2.86 -4.56
C GLU A 27 2.62 -1.38 -4.91
N TYR A 28 2.91 -1.06 -6.16
CA TYR A 28 2.94 0.34 -6.60
C TYR A 28 1.53 0.92 -6.60
N VAL A 29 0.51 0.11 -6.96
CA VAL A 29 -0.90 0.51 -6.83
C VAL A 29 -1.28 0.76 -5.37
N LEU A 30 -0.80 -0.06 -4.42
CA LEU A 30 -0.95 0.19 -2.99
C LEU A 30 -0.39 1.56 -2.61
N GLY A 31 0.83 1.90 -3.02
CA GLY A 31 1.40 3.24 -2.80
C GLY A 31 0.56 4.37 -3.42
N MET A 32 0.03 4.18 -4.63
CA MET A 32 -0.87 5.16 -5.27
C MET A 32 -2.18 5.34 -4.50
N LYS A 33 -2.76 4.26 -3.96
CA LYS A 33 -3.98 4.29 -3.15
C LYS A 33 -3.75 5.04 -1.84
N MET A 34 -2.64 4.74 -1.18
CA MET A 34 -2.18 5.42 0.05
C MET A 34 -2.02 6.95 -0.11
N MET A 35 -1.72 7.43 -1.32
CA MET A 35 -1.60 8.86 -1.63
C MET A 35 -2.94 9.56 -1.88
N SER A 36 -3.97 8.81 -2.26
CA SER A 36 -5.29 9.33 -2.66
C SER A 36 -6.24 9.51 -1.46
N ILE A 37 -6.09 8.66 -0.43
CA ILE A 37 -6.80 8.69 0.87
C ILE A 37 -8.32 8.94 0.72
N ARG A 38 -8.96 8.29 -0.25
CA ARG A 38 -10.42 8.26 -0.34
C ARG A 38 -10.95 7.09 0.46
N GLU A 39 -12.16 7.20 0.97
CA GLU A 39 -12.79 6.13 1.78
C GLU A 39 -12.82 4.77 1.05
N GLN A 40 -13.05 4.78 -0.28
CA GLN A 40 -12.98 3.58 -1.13
C GLN A 40 -11.57 2.99 -1.23
N ASP A 41 -10.51 3.81 -1.06
CA ASP A 41 -9.13 3.36 -1.16
C ASP A 41 -8.73 2.48 0.04
N LEU A 42 -9.37 2.62 1.21
CA LEU A 42 -9.06 1.80 2.40
C LEU A 42 -9.40 0.31 2.19
N GLN A 43 -10.53 0.02 1.55
CA GLN A 43 -10.92 -1.35 1.23
C GLN A 43 -9.93 -1.98 0.23
N ASP A 44 -9.52 -1.21 -0.79
CA ASP A 44 -8.54 -1.65 -1.78
C ASP A 44 -7.15 -1.88 -1.15
N ILE A 45 -6.71 -0.97 -0.26
CA ILE A 45 -5.47 -1.11 0.51
C ILE A 45 -5.50 -2.42 1.31
N GLY A 46 -6.57 -2.67 2.08
CA GLY A 46 -6.72 -3.89 2.86
C GLY A 46 -6.76 -5.15 1.98
N ALA A 47 -7.44 -5.10 0.83
CA ALA A 47 -7.48 -6.20 -0.13
C ALA A 47 -6.09 -6.51 -0.69
N ILE A 48 -5.30 -5.48 -1.05
CA ILE A 48 -3.94 -5.66 -1.56
C ILE A 48 -3.00 -6.19 -0.47
N ILE A 49 -3.08 -5.66 0.76
CA ILE A 49 -2.30 -6.15 1.92
C ILE A 49 -2.54 -7.64 2.13
N LYS A 50 -3.81 -8.06 2.13
CA LYS A 50 -4.21 -9.45 2.29
C LYS A 50 -3.75 -10.32 1.12
N TYR A 51 -3.93 -9.85 -0.11
CA TYR A 51 -3.52 -10.57 -1.32
C TYR A 51 -2.00 -10.80 -1.38
N LYS A 52 -1.20 -9.78 -1.04
CA LYS A 52 0.26 -9.87 -0.98
C LYS A 52 0.78 -10.46 0.32
N ASN A 53 -0.11 -10.76 1.26
CA ASN A 53 0.20 -11.39 2.53
C ASN A 53 1.21 -10.60 3.38
N PHE A 54 1.06 -9.27 3.42
CA PHE A 54 1.91 -8.39 4.23
C PHE A 54 1.53 -8.47 5.72
N HIS A 55 2.52 -8.65 6.59
CA HIS A 55 2.28 -8.79 8.03
C HIS A 55 2.97 -7.73 8.90
N SER A 56 3.83 -6.91 8.31
CA SER A 56 4.62 -5.88 9.02
C SER A 56 4.30 -4.51 8.44
N PRO A 57 3.49 -3.68 9.13
CA PRO A 57 3.20 -2.31 8.70
C PRO A 57 4.47 -1.49 8.49
N PHE A 58 5.49 -1.65 9.35
CA PHE A 58 6.73 -0.89 9.24
C PHE A 58 7.52 -1.27 7.99
N ASP A 59 7.65 -2.56 7.69
CA ASP A 59 8.37 -3.00 6.49
C ASP A 59 7.61 -2.62 5.22
N THR A 60 6.28 -2.73 5.23
CA THR A 60 5.44 -2.28 4.13
C THR A 60 5.56 -0.77 3.93
N PHE A 61 5.52 0.03 5.01
CA PHE A 61 5.67 1.47 4.95
C PHE A 61 7.03 1.88 4.37
N LYS A 62 8.10 1.26 4.86
CA LYS A 62 9.46 1.49 4.35
C LYS A 62 9.56 1.10 2.88
N TYR A 63 9.05 -0.06 2.49
CA TYR A 63 9.05 -0.52 1.11
C TYR A 63 8.33 0.45 0.16
N LEU A 64 7.18 1.00 0.58
CA LEU A 64 6.48 2.03 -0.20
C LEU A 64 7.29 3.33 -0.31
N LYS A 65 7.96 3.77 0.77
CA LYS A 65 8.87 4.94 0.73
C LYS A 65 10.05 4.71 -0.23
N ASP A 66 10.66 3.52 -0.18
CA ASP A 66 11.77 3.14 -1.07
C ASP A 66 11.36 3.13 -2.56
N MET A 67 10.06 2.95 -2.86
CA MET A 67 9.49 3.12 -4.20
C MET A 67 9.19 4.58 -4.60
N GLY A 68 9.44 5.55 -3.73
CA GLY A 68 9.26 6.98 -3.97
C GLY A 68 7.92 7.56 -3.50
N PHE A 69 7.18 6.85 -2.65
CA PHE A 69 5.93 7.36 -2.07
C PHE A 69 6.18 8.15 -0.76
N ASP A 70 6.91 9.26 -0.85
CA ASP A 70 7.45 9.99 0.31
C ASP A 70 6.43 10.66 1.23
N THR A 71 5.19 10.89 0.77
CA THR A 71 4.18 11.62 1.54
C THR A 71 3.04 10.75 2.06
N ILE A 72 3.19 9.42 2.02
CA ILE A 72 2.21 8.50 2.62
C ILE A 72 2.24 8.56 4.14
N ASP A 73 1.09 8.32 4.75
CA ASP A 73 0.86 8.33 6.19
C ASP A 73 0.75 6.89 6.72
N LEU A 74 1.46 6.61 7.82
CA LEU A 74 1.44 5.30 8.48
C LEU A 74 0.06 4.99 9.07
N SER A 75 -0.69 6.00 9.53
CA SER A 75 -2.03 5.84 10.10
C SER A 75 -3.00 5.19 9.11
N VAL A 76 -2.99 5.65 7.86
CA VAL A 76 -3.78 5.09 6.74
C VAL A 76 -3.37 3.65 6.45
N LEU A 77 -2.07 3.34 6.55
CA LEU A 77 -1.59 1.98 6.32
C LEU A 77 -2.09 1.05 7.42
N LEU A 78 -2.00 1.49 8.67
CA LEU A 78 -2.49 0.74 9.83
C LEU A 78 -4.00 0.47 9.75
N GLU A 79 -4.78 1.45 9.28
CA GLU A 79 -6.19 1.24 8.97
C GLU A 79 -6.37 0.21 7.84
N GLY A 80 -5.58 0.30 6.77
CA GLY A 80 -5.53 -0.74 5.73
C GLY A 80 -5.29 -2.16 6.28
N PHE A 81 -4.38 -2.31 7.25
CA PHE A 81 -4.14 -3.58 7.92
C PHE A 81 -5.35 -4.05 8.76
N SER A 82 -6.14 -3.14 9.35
CA SER A 82 -7.37 -3.51 10.06
C SER A 82 -8.45 -4.01 9.10
N TYR A 83 -8.54 -3.46 7.88
CA TYR A 83 -9.38 -4.02 6.81
C TYR A 83 -8.92 -5.41 6.37
N ALA A 84 -7.61 -5.68 6.37
CA ALA A 84 -7.05 -6.97 5.97
C ALA A 84 -7.23 -8.06 7.04
N TYR A 85 -7.00 -7.73 8.31
CA TYR A 85 -6.84 -8.69 9.41
C TYR A 85 -7.78 -8.48 10.60
N GLY A 86 -8.59 -7.42 10.59
CA GLY A 86 -9.55 -7.08 11.64
C GLY A 86 -9.00 -6.13 12.71
N MET A 87 -9.91 -5.55 13.49
CA MET A 87 -9.57 -4.61 14.56
C MET A 87 -8.79 -5.26 15.71
N ASP A 88 -9.05 -6.53 16.03
CA ASP A 88 -8.32 -7.27 17.06
C ASP A 88 -6.83 -7.39 16.73
N TRP A 89 -6.51 -7.58 15.44
CA TRP A 89 -5.13 -7.60 14.96
C TRP A 89 -4.47 -6.23 15.18
N LEU A 90 -5.18 -5.14 14.84
CA LEU A 90 -4.67 -3.78 14.99
C LEU A 90 -4.44 -3.43 16.47
N GLU A 91 -5.37 -3.77 17.35
CA GLU A 91 -5.23 -3.56 18.80
C GLU A 91 -4.00 -4.28 19.35
N LYS A 92 -3.80 -5.54 18.97
CA LYS A 92 -2.62 -6.32 19.37
C LYS A 92 -1.34 -5.68 18.85
N PHE A 93 -1.31 -5.28 17.58
CA PHE A 93 -0.15 -4.61 16.99
C PHE A 93 0.21 -3.33 17.75
N PHE A 94 -0.77 -2.49 18.09
CA PHE A 94 -0.56 -1.27 18.87
C PHE A 94 0.05 -1.57 20.25
N LYS A 95 -0.51 -2.55 20.98
CA LYS A 95 0.01 -2.94 22.31
C LYS A 95 1.46 -3.41 22.25
N GLU A 96 1.82 -4.17 21.22
CA GLU A 96 3.16 -4.74 21.05
C GLU A 96 4.21 -3.73 20.55
N ASN A 97 3.78 -2.63 19.92
CA ASN A 97 4.69 -1.71 19.21
C ASN A 97 4.56 -0.24 19.65
N GLN A 98 4.01 0.04 20.84
CA GLN A 98 3.78 1.41 21.33
C GLN A 98 5.03 2.30 21.27
N ASP A 99 6.18 1.79 21.71
CA ASP A 99 7.42 2.58 21.75
C ASP A 99 7.91 2.96 20.35
N LYS A 100 7.83 2.03 19.38
CA LYS A 100 8.20 2.31 17.98
C LYS A 100 7.23 3.28 17.32
N LEU A 101 5.94 3.19 17.63
CA LEU A 101 4.93 4.08 17.06
C LEU A 101 5.14 5.55 17.47
N ARG A 102 5.76 5.81 18.64
CA ARG A 102 6.14 7.17 19.06
C ARG A 102 7.21 7.81 18.18
N GLU A 103 7.92 7.05 17.36
CA GLU A 103 8.89 7.62 16.41
C GLU A 103 8.21 8.23 15.17
N PHE A 104 6.92 7.92 14.96
CA PHE A 104 6.15 8.36 13.79
C PHE A 104 5.18 9.52 14.09
N TYR A 105 5.04 9.95 15.35
CA TYR A 105 4.15 11.01 15.83
C TYR A 105 4.86 11.96 16.79
#